data_AF-A0A8S1A710-F1
#
_entry.id   AF-A0A8S1A710-F1
#
_cell.length_a   1.000
_cell.length_b   1.000
_cell.length_c   1.000
_cell.angle_alpha   90.00
_cell.angle_beta   90.00
_cell.angle_gamma   90.00
#
_symmetry.space_group_name_H-M   'P 1'
#
loop_
_entity.id
_entity.type
_entity.pdbx_description
1 polymer ?
#
loop_
_entity_poly.entity_id
_entity_poly.type
_entity_poly.pdbx_seq_one_letter_code
_entity_poly.pdbx_strand_id
1 'polypeptide(L)'
;MLYRAINGDSDSAAGVERREDPGPQPNPQQAHRYEGPPTPCPARVEYATPVFARNYQGVWRYVVQIPYEGYFTQTVEVTRCMQSRCHYLDGGCLSSPRWVSLLVAELHYPPRQHQDYQQYAQNRVGQQTDTESSTDKPSHCDGHDEMGCYQVRLYYDWFLVPGSCKCWRPDYFARYVRRRQNNEL
;
A
#
# COMPACT_ATOMS: atom_id res chain seq x y z
N MET A 1 12.16 -33.44 -19.24
CA MET A 1 12.33 -33.95 -17.86
C MET A 1 13.21 -32.99 -17.08
N LEU A 2 12.60 -31.98 -16.47
CA LEU A 2 13.21 -30.88 -15.69
C LEU A 2 13.51 -31.27 -14.22
N TYR A 3 13.77 -32.56 -13.94
CA TYR A 3 13.79 -33.10 -12.57
C TYR A 3 15.09 -33.83 -12.21
N ARG A 4 16.26 -33.31 -12.62
CA ARG A 4 17.56 -33.93 -12.24
C ARG A 4 18.72 -32.96 -11.94
N ALA A 5 18.45 -31.67 -11.69
CA ALA A 5 19.52 -30.70 -11.38
C ALA A 5 19.65 -30.35 -9.88
N ILE A 6 19.06 -31.13 -8.96
CA ILE A 6 19.03 -30.80 -7.52
C ILE A 6 19.97 -31.67 -6.68
N ASN A 7 20.48 -32.80 -7.18
CA ASN A 7 21.42 -33.62 -6.42
C ASN A 7 22.79 -33.53 -7.09
N GLY A 8 23.69 -32.79 -6.46
CA GLY A 8 25.10 -32.82 -6.83
C GLY A 8 25.62 -34.25 -6.72
N ASP A 9 26.02 -34.80 -7.86
CA ASP A 9 26.96 -35.89 -7.93
C ASP A 9 28.15 -35.41 -8.75
N SER A 10 29.26 -35.31 -8.07
CA SER A 10 30.60 -35.14 -8.61
C SER A 10 31.03 -36.47 -9.22
N ASP A 11 31.09 -36.55 -10.54
CA ASP A 11 32.19 -37.25 -11.19
C ASP A 11 32.33 -36.91 -12.69
N SER A 12 33.44 -36.23 -12.99
CA SER A 12 34.37 -36.58 -14.06
C SER A 12 33.81 -36.81 -15.48
N ALA A 13 33.78 -35.76 -16.30
CA ALA A 13 33.99 -35.90 -17.74
C ALA A 13 34.57 -34.61 -18.34
N ALA A 14 35.74 -34.78 -18.94
CA ALA A 14 36.56 -33.78 -19.58
C ALA A 14 35.89 -33.10 -20.79
N GLY A 15 36.34 -31.87 -21.05
CA GLY A 15 36.45 -31.34 -22.41
C GLY A 15 35.34 -30.39 -22.86
N VAL A 16 35.52 -29.10 -22.60
CA VAL A 16 35.62 -28.07 -23.65
C VAL A 16 36.50 -26.95 -23.08
N GLU A 17 37.80 -26.98 -23.38
CA GLU A 17 38.66 -25.81 -23.20
C GLU A 17 38.19 -24.70 -24.14
N ARG A 18 37.48 -23.72 -23.59
CA ARG A 18 37.14 -22.49 -24.31
C ARG A 18 38.37 -21.58 -24.27
N ARG A 19 39.22 -21.75 -25.27
CA ARG A 19 40.16 -20.79 -25.86
C ARG A 19 40.25 -19.46 -25.08
N GLU A 20 41.31 -19.31 -24.28
CA GLU A 20 41.66 -18.04 -23.65
C GLU A 20 42.09 -17.04 -24.74
N ASP A 21 41.27 -16.00 -24.92
CA ASP A 21 41.65 -14.77 -25.61
C ASP A 21 42.35 -13.87 -24.56
N PRO A 22 43.59 -13.37 -24.79
CA PRO A 22 44.25 -12.51 -23.83
C PRO A 22 43.61 -11.12 -23.87
N GLY A 23 42.49 -10.97 -23.15
CA GLY A 23 41.85 -9.69 -22.90
C GLY A 23 42.73 -8.77 -22.05
N PRO A 24 42.52 -7.44 -22.13
CA PRO A 24 43.32 -6.48 -21.39
C PRO A 24 43.17 -6.71 -19.89
N GLN A 25 44.31 -6.64 -19.18
CA GLN A 25 44.44 -6.87 -17.73
C GLN A 25 43.33 -6.17 -16.92
N PRO A 26 42.71 -6.84 -15.93
CA PRO A 26 41.71 -6.20 -15.10
C PRO A 26 42.38 -5.17 -14.19
N ASN A 27 42.07 -3.91 -14.43
CA ASN A 27 42.42 -2.80 -13.56
C ASN A 27 41.68 -2.99 -12.21
N PRO A 28 42.35 -3.11 -11.05
CA PRO A 28 41.72 -3.47 -9.77
C PRO A 28 40.86 -2.36 -9.12
N GLN A 29 40.50 -1.32 -9.87
CA GLN A 29 39.81 -0.13 -9.35
C GLN A 29 38.36 0.05 -9.82
N GLN A 30 37.80 -0.89 -10.58
CA GLN A 30 36.39 -0.85 -10.97
C GLN A 30 35.63 -1.99 -10.31
N ALA A 31 35.44 -1.89 -8.99
CA ALA A 31 34.39 -2.65 -8.33
C ALA A 31 33.07 -2.35 -9.05
N HIS A 32 32.56 -3.37 -9.75
CA HIS A 32 31.40 -3.31 -10.62
C HIS A 32 30.23 -2.54 -9.96
N ARG A 33 29.99 -1.30 -10.41
CA ARG A 33 28.69 -0.65 -10.20
C ARG A 33 27.67 -1.40 -11.04
N TYR A 34 27.13 -2.49 -10.50
CA TYR A 34 25.89 -3.09 -11.00
C TYR A 34 24.75 -2.08 -10.86
N GLU A 35 24.48 -1.35 -11.94
CA GLU A 35 23.37 -0.40 -12.11
C GLU A 35 22.03 -1.11 -12.41
N GLY A 36 22.01 -2.45 -12.35
CA GLY A 36 20.85 -3.26 -12.67
C GLY A 36 19.74 -3.20 -11.61
N PRO A 37 18.55 -3.72 -11.93
CA PRO A 37 17.42 -3.74 -11.01
C PRO A 37 17.78 -4.48 -9.71
N PRO A 38 17.20 -4.08 -8.57
CA PRO A 38 17.49 -4.72 -7.29
C PRO A 38 17.20 -6.23 -7.36
N THR A 39 18.13 -7.05 -6.85
CA THR A 39 18.00 -8.51 -6.89
C THR A 39 16.94 -8.99 -5.89
N PRO A 40 16.24 -10.10 -6.18
CA PRO A 40 15.24 -10.66 -5.26
C PRO A 40 15.90 -11.19 -3.98
N CYS A 41 15.22 -11.01 -2.85
CA CYS A 41 15.61 -11.55 -1.55
C CYS A 41 14.62 -12.63 -1.10
N PRO A 42 15.05 -13.62 -0.28
CA PRO A 42 14.14 -14.59 0.34
C PRO A 42 13.05 -13.89 1.14
N ALA A 43 11.79 -14.25 0.87
CA ALA A 43 10.62 -13.61 1.45
C ALA A 43 9.57 -14.64 1.84
N ARG A 44 8.73 -14.29 2.82
CA ARG A 44 7.51 -15.02 3.16
C ARG A 44 6.30 -14.14 2.91
N VAL A 45 5.21 -14.80 2.53
CA VAL A 45 3.90 -14.19 2.38
C VAL A 45 3.06 -14.48 3.61
N GLU A 46 2.36 -13.47 4.10
CA GLU A 46 1.43 -13.54 5.23
C GLU A 46 0.12 -12.87 4.84
N TYR A 47 -1.00 -13.55 5.01
CA TYR A 47 -2.33 -12.99 4.72
C TYR A 47 -2.91 -12.34 5.97
N ALA A 48 -3.33 -11.09 5.84
CA ALA A 48 -3.93 -10.31 6.93
C ALA A 48 -5.33 -9.83 6.55
N THR A 49 -6.25 -9.83 7.52
CA THR A 49 -7.61 -9.30 7.38
C THR A 49 -7.75 -8.07 8.29
N PRO A 50 -7.25 -6.89 7.86
CA PRO A 50 -7.27 -5.72 8.72
C PRO A 50 -8.71 -5.26 8.97
N VAL A 51 -9.04 -4.97 10.23
CA VAL A 51 -10.24 -4.21 10.62
C VAL A 51 -9.93 -2.72 10.63
N PHE A 52 -8.66 -2.37 10.86
CA PHE A 52 -8.19 -0.99 10.97
C PHE A 52 -6.80 -0.87 10.34
N ALA A 53 -6.60 0.14 9.51
CA ALA A 53 -5.32 0.36 8.81
C ALA A 53 -5.05 1.85 8.57
N ARG A 54 -3.78 2.24 8.46
CA ARG A 54 -3.38 3.58 8.03
C ARG A 54 -3.27 3.66 6.52
N ASN A 55 -3.93 4.63 5.92
CA ASN A 55 -3.82 4.89 4.49
C ASN A 55 -2.46 5.53 4.14
N TYR A 56 -2.23 5.83 2.87
CA TYR A 56 -0.98 6.43 2.38
C TYR A 56 -0.64 7.81 2.97
N GLN A 57 -1.64 8.51 3.50
CA GLN A 57 -1.48 9.79 4.18
C GLN A 57 -1.22 9.63 5.69
N GLY A 58 -1.21 8.39 6.20
CA GLY A 58 -1.04 8.08 7.62
C GLY A 58 -2.33 8.15 8.44
N VAL A 59 -3.48 8.41 7.81
CA VAL A 59 -4.78 8.50 8.47
C VAL A 59 -5.34 7.11 8.71
N TRP A 60 -5.79 6.84 9.92
CA TRP A 60 -6.44 5.58 10.26
C TRP A 60 -7.84 5.49 9.65
N ARG A 61 -8.17 4.33 9.09
CA ARG A 61 -9.46 4.04 8.45
C ARG A 61 -10.01 2.70 8.92
N TYR A 62 -11.32 2.62 9.07
CA TYR A 62 -12.04 1.38 9.34
C TYR A 62 -12.22 0.61 8.04
N VAL A 63 -11.60 -0.56 7.95
CA VAL A 63 -11.72 -1.44 6.80
C VAL A 63 -12.99 -2.27 6.97
N VAL A 64 -13.84 -2.24 5.96
CA VAL A 64 -15.14 -2.90 6.01
C VAL A 64 -14.95 -4.42 6.03
N GLN A 65 -15.60 -5.06 7.00
CA GLN A 65 -15.74 -6.51 7.12
C GLN A 65 -17.25 -6.79 7.17
N ILE A 66 -17.78 -7.64 6.29
CA ILE A 66 -19.21 -8.02 6.32
C ILE A 66 -19.29 -9.48 6.79
N PRO A 67 -19.42 -9.72 8.10
CA PRO A 67 -19.33 -11.06 8.67
C PRO A 67 -20.54 -11.95 8.35
N TYR A 68 -21.75 -11.38 8.22
CA TYR A 68 -22.98 -12.15 8.09
C TYR A 68 -23.25 -12.68 6.69
N GLU A 69 -22.60 -12.12 5.67
CA GLU A 69 -22.75 -12.57 4.28
C GLU A 69 -21.69 -13.61 3.89
N GLY A 70 -20.75 -13.96 4.78
CA GLY A 70 -19.82 -15.09 4.59
C GLY A 70 -18.74 -14.92 3.52
N TYR A 71 -18.78 -13.86 2.70
CA TYR A 71 -17.88 -13.70 1.54
C TYR A 71 -17.10 -12.39 1.46
N PHE A 72 -17.39 -11.39 2.30
CA PHE A 72 -16.74 -10.08 2.22
C PHE A 72 -15.77 -9.86 3.39
N THR A 73 -14.71 -10.65 3.42
CA THR A 73 -13.52 -10.35 4.24
C THR A 73 -12.40 -9.89 3.32
N GLN A 74 -11.95 -8.65 3.53
CA GLN A 74 -10.87 -8.10 2.71
C GLN A 74 -9.53 -8.63 3.24
N THR A 75 -8.95 -9.57 2.49
CA THR A 75 -7.66 -10.19 2.81
C THR A 75 -6.56 -9.52 2.00
N VAL A 76 -5.46 -9.20 2.67
CA VAL A 76 -4.31 -8.51 2.10
C VAL A 76 -3.07 -9.39 2.23
N GLU A 77 -2.40 -9.60 1.11
CA GLU A 77 -1.10 -10.26 1.06
C GLU A 77 0.03 -9.31 1.52
N VAL A 78 0.72 -9.69 2.59
CA VAL A 78 1.83 -8.94 3.18
C VAL A 78 3.12 -9.73 3.01
N THR A 79 4.04 -9.20 2.21
CA THR A 79 5.33 -9.84 1.93
C THR A 79 6.42 -9.31 2.86
N ARG A 80 6.99 -10.18 3.69
CA ARG A 80 8.08 -9.85 4.61
C ARG A 80 9.39 -10.51 4.19
N CYS A 81 10.48 -9.75 4.27
CA CYS A 81 11.83 -10.28 4.08
C CYS A 81 12.15 -11.30 5.17
N MET A 82 12.67 -12.47 4.79
CA MET A 82 13.10 -13.50 5.76
C MET A 82 14.49 -13.23 6.32
N GLN A 83 15.32 -12.50 5.56
CA GLN A 83 16.69 -12.15 5.91
C GLN A 83 16.85 -10.63 5.82
N SER A 84 17.81 -10.08 6.57
CA SER A 84 18.14 -8.65 6.54
C SER A 84 19.32 -8.33 5.61
N ARG A 85 20.10 -9.32 5.19
CA ARG A 85 21.26 -9.18 4.30
C ARG A 85 21.03 -9.88 2.97
N CYS A 86 21.59 -9.32 1.91
CA CYS A 86 21.51 -9.94 0.59
C CYS A 86 22.47 -11.13 0.46
N HIS A 87 22.13 -12.10 -0.38
CA HIS A 87 22.93 -13.33 -0.54
C HIS A 87 24.10 -13.18 -1.53
N TYR A 88 23.93 -12.40 -2.59
CA TYR A 88 24.90 -12.31 -3.70
C TYR A 88 25.53 -10.93 -3.89
N LEU A 89 25.05 -9.92 -3.17
CA LEU A 89 25.49 -8.54 -3.29
C LEU A 89 25.70 -7.96 -1.90
N ASP A 90 26.59 -6.98 -1.78
CA ASP A 90 26.66 -6.16 -0.59
C ASP A 90 25.42 -5.27 -0.50
N GLY A 91 24.66 -5.42 0.58
CA GLY A 91 23.37 -4.76 0.73
C GLY A 91 22.48 -5.37 1.80
N GLY A 92 21.30 -4.79 1.96
CA GLY A 92 20.27 -5.26 2.88
C GLY A 92 18.96 -5.56 2.16
N CYS A 93 18.25 -6.56 2.65
CA CYS A 93 16.93 -6.92 2.15
C CYS A 93 15.85 -6.06 2.81
N LEU A 94 15.03 -5.38 2.01
CA LEU A 94 13.90 -4.58 2.50
C LEU A 94 12.64 -4.87 1.69
N SER A 95 11.51 -4.81 2.38
CA SER A 95 10.20 -4.85 1.75
C SER A 95 9.92 -3.56 0.99
N SER A 96 9.75 -3.63 -0.33
CA SER A 96 9.21 -2.53 -1.11
C SER A 96 7.69 -2.46 -0.93
N PRO A 97 7.11 -1.28 -0.74
CA PRO A 97 5.66 -1.15 -0.63
C PRO A 97 4.99 -1.39 -1.98
N ARG A 98 3.73 -1.83 -1.93
CA ARG A 98 2.79 -1.92 -3.05
C ARG A 98 1.49 -1.23 -2.67
N TRP A 99 0.81 -0.70 -3.67
CA TRP A 99 -0.51 -0.11 -3.51
C TRP A 99 -1.58 -1.20 -3.40
N VAL A 100 -2.48 -1.03 -2.43
CA VAL A 100 -3.67 -1.86 -2.24
C VAL A 100 -4.86 -0.93 -2.02
N SER A 101 -5.92 -1.15 -2.77
CA SER A 101 -7.21 -0.49 -2.54
C SER A 101 -8.05 -1.33 -1.58
N LEU A 102 -8.55 -0.73 -0.50
CA LEU A 102 -9.49 -1.38 0.42
C LEU A 102 -10.76 -0.56 0.55
N LEU A 103 -11.90 -1.23 0.63
CA LEU A 103 -13.18 -0.62 0.98
C LEU A 103 -13.15 -0.23 2.45
N VAL A 104 -13.33 1.06 2.72
CA VAL A 104 -13.33 1.64 4.06
C VAL A 104 -14.66 2.32 4.36
N ALA A 105 -14.93 2.48 5.65
CA ALA A 105 -16.07 3.24 6.16
C ALA A 105 -15.58 4.47 6.95
N GLU A 106 -16.28 5.59 6.78
CA GLU A 106 -16.15 6.78 7.62
C GLU A 106 -17.52 7.31 8.05
N LEU A 107 -17.56 8.00 9.19
CA LEU A 107 -18.72 8.77 9.61
C LEU A 107 -18.57 10.20 9.12
N HIS A 108 -19.52 10.66 8.31
CA HIS A 108 -19.61 12.02 7.84
C HIS A 108 -20.77 12.75 8.51
N TYR A 109 -20.48 13.89 9.13
CA TYR A 109 -21.48 14.76 9.71
C TYR A 109 -21.77 15.89 8.72
N PRO A 110 -22.92 15.87 8.02
CA PRO A 110 -23.28 16.99 7.17
C PRO A 110 -23.41 18.24 8.06
N PRO A 111 -23.03 19.43 7.55
CA PRO A 111 -23.26 20.65 8.28
C PRO A 111 -24.75 20.74 8.60
N ARG A 112 -25.08 21.00 9.86
CA ARG A 112 -26.47 21.22 10.23
C ARG A 112 -26.93 22.42 9.40
N GLN A 113 -27.84 22.19 8.47
CA GLN A 113 -28.64 23.26 7.86
C GLN A 113 -29.48 23.84 8.99
N HIS A 114 -28.87 24.74 9.77
CA HIS A 114 -29.52 25.43 10.86
C HIS A 114 -30.68 26.23 10.26
N GLN A 115 -31.89 25.83 10.63
CA GLN A 115 -32.99 26.72 11.00
C GLN A 115 -33.56 27.71 9.98
N ASP A 116 -32.97 27.87 8.79
CA ASP A 116 -33.58 28.77 7.82
C ASP A 116 -34.96 28.23 7.36
N TYR A 117 -35.26 26.92 7.53
CA TYR A 117 -36.59 26.32 7.22
C TYR A 117 -37.75 26.97 7.94
N GLN A 118 -37.53 27.48 9.15
CA GLN A 118 -38.57 28.20 9.86
C GLN A 118 -38.64 29.69 9.47
N GLN A 119 -37.54 30.27 9.00
CA GLN A 119 -37.47 31.68 8.62
C GLN A 119 -37.97 31.92 7.18
N TYR A 120 -37.71 31.01 6.21
CA TYR A 120 -38.30 31.13 4.87
C TYR A 120 -39.75 30.65 4.77
N ALA A 121 -40.23 29.83 5.70
CA ALA A 121 -41.67 29.54 5.81
C ALA A 121 -42.47 30.78 6.29
N GLN A 122 -41.88 31.61 7.16
CA GLN A 122 -42.51 32.87 7.61
C GLN A 122 -42.44 33.97 6.54
N ASN A 123 -41.36 34.04 5.75
CA ASN A 123 -41.20 35.07 4.72
C ASN A 123 -41.99 34.83 3.41
N ARG A 124 -42.66 33.68 3.25
CA ARG A 124 -43.49 33.36 2.05
C ARG A 124 -45.00 33.59 2.22
N VAL A 125 -45.45 34.25 3.28
CA VAL A 125 -46.85 34.71 3.38
C VAL A 125 -47.11 35.97 2.53
N GLY A 126 -46.19 36.40 1.66
CA GLY A 126 -46.32 37.70 0.98
C GLY A 126 -45.69 37.94 -0.38
N GLN A 127 -45.26 36.97 -1.19
CA GLN A 127 -44.91 37.28 -2.59
C GLN A 127 -44.86 36.08 -3.54
N GLN A 128 -45.70 36.13 -4.58
CA GLN A 128 -45.60 35.33 -5.79
C GLN A 128 -44.42 35.82 -6.63
N THR A 129 -43.48 34.93 -6.99
CA THR A 129 -42.71 35.00 -8.24
C THR A 129 -42.13 33.62 -8.54
N ASP A 130 -42.37 33.15 -9.76
CA ASP A 130 -41.79 31.97 -10.38
C ASP A 130 -40.25 32.02 -10.36
N THR A 131 -39.60 31.03 -9.76
CA THR A 131 -38.23 30.64 -10.13
C THR A 131 -37.98 29.19 -9.72
N GLU A 132 -37.34 28.47 -10.63
CA GLU A 132 -37.02 27.05 -10.70
C GLU A 132 -36.87 26.29 -9.38
N SER A 133 -37.51 25.13 -9.36
CA SER A 133 -37.38 24.09 -8.35
C SER A 133 -35.94 23.57 -8.25
N SER A 134 -35.13 24.18 -7.38
CA SER A 134 -33.99 23.47 -6.80
C SER A 134 -34.55 22.29 -6.02
N THR A 135 -34.30 21.10 -6.54
CA THR A 135 -34.73 19.84 -5.94
C THR A 135 -33.82 19.57 -4.74
N ASP A 136 -33.96 20.35 -3.66
CA ASP A 136 -33.25 20.10 -2.41
C ASP A 136 -33.85 18.87 -1.74
N LYS A 137 -33.27 17.71 -2.08
CA LYS A 137 -33.57 16.46 -1.38
C LYS A 137 -33.12 16.61 0.07
N PRO A 138 -33.93 16.21 1.06
CA PRO A 138 -33.50 16.21 2.45
C PRO A 138 -32.22 15.40 2.59
N SER A 139 -31.24 15.92 3.33
CA SER A 139 -29.97 15.24 3.58
C SER A 139 -30.25 13.88 4.25
N HIS A 140 -29.90 12.79 3.55
CA HIS A 140 -30.06 11.42 4.06
C HIS A 140 -29.35 11.26 5.41
N CYS A 141 -29.93 10.52 6.33
CA CYS A 141 -29.38 10.30 7.66
C CYS A 141 -29.39 8.81 7.98
N ASP A 142 -28.22 8.25 8.30
CA ASP A 142 -28.09 6.83 8.65
C ASP A 142 -28.35 6.60 10.15
N GLY A 143 -28.05 7.59 10.98
CA GLY A 143 -28.33 7.55 12.42
C GLY A 143 -28.03 8.85 13.13
N HIS A 144 -28.33 8.88 14.43
CA HIS A 144 -28.12 10.04 15.30
C HIS A 144 -27.26 9.66 16.50
N ASP A 145 -26.25 10.48 16.79
CA ASP A 145 -25.44 10.42 18.01
C ASP A 145 -25.44 11.78 18.74
N GLU A 146 -24.57 11.94 19.74
CA GLU A 146 -24.43 13.18 20.52
C GLU A 146 -24.00 14.40 19.67
N MET A 147 -23.30 14.18 18.54
CA MET A 147 -22.87 15.23 17.62
C MET A 147 -23.98 15.58 16.61
N GLY A 148 -24.84 14.61 16.27
CA GLY A 148 -26.07 14.83 15.51
C GLY A 148 -26.32 13.72 14.49
N CYS A 149 -26.95 14.11 13.38
CA CYS A 149 -27.14 13.20 12.25
C CYS A 149 -25.79 12.87 11.62
N TYR A 150 -25.50 11.58 11.42
CA TYR A 150 -24.34 11.12 10.67
C TYR A 150 -24.77 10.34 9.42
N GLN A 151 -23.86 10.30 8.45
CA GLN A 151 -23.93 9.49 7.24
C GLN A 151 -22.73 8.53 7.22
N VAL A 152 -22.97 7.24 7.03
CA VAL A 152 -21.94 6.24 6.82
C VAL A 152 -21.52 6.28 5.36
N ARG A 153 -20.28 6.69 5.10
CA ARG A 153 -19.74 6.73 3.73
C ARG A 153 -18.79 5.57 3.50
N LEU A 154 -19.03 4.84 2.42
CA LEU A 154 -18.21 3.74 1.96
C LEU A 154 -17.45 4.16 0.70
N TYR A 155 -16.13 3.97 0.69
CA TYR A 155 -15.31 4.26 -0.48
C TYR A 155 -14.02 3.44 -0.47
N TYR A 156 -13.37 3.34 -1.62
CA TYR A 156 -12.05 2.74 -1.73
C TYR A 156 -10.97 3.75 -1.38
N ASP A 157 -10.07 3.39 -0.48
CA ASP A 157 -8.87 4.17 -0.18
C ASP A 157 -7.59 3.35 -0.45
N TRP A 158 -6.48 4.06 -0.59
CA TRP A 158 -5.19 3.50 -0.97
C TRP A 158 -4.27 3.31 0.23
N PHE A 159 -3.75 2.09 0.35
CA PHE A 159 -2.87 1.65 1.42
C PHE A 159 -1.53 1.22 0.84
N LEU A 160 -0.45 1.54 1.55
CA LEU A 160 0.89 1.07 1.24
C LEU A 160 1.18 -0.19 2.09
N VAL A 161 1.26 -1.34 1.43
CA VAL A 161 1.47 -2.64 2.07
C VAL A 161 2.82 -3.22 1.64
N PRO A 162 3.58 -3.92 2.51
CA PRO A 162 4.76 -4.67 2.10
C PRO A 162 4.44 -5.66 0.95
N GLY A 163 5.03 -5.45 -0.23
CA GLY A 163 4.65 -6.18 -1.44
C GLY A 163 5.70 -7.15 -1.98
N SER A 164 6.98 -6.80 -1.91
CA SER A 164 8.06 -7.70 -2.33
C SER A 164 9.33 -7.41 -1.55
N CYS A 165 10.16 -8.43 -1.33
CA CYS A 165 11.45 -8.25 -0.69
C CYS A 165 12.54 -8.07 -1.75
N LYS A 166 13.29 -6.97 -1.66
CA LYS A 166 14.33 -6.59 -2.62
C LYS A 166 15.66 -6.33 -1.93
N CYS A 167 16.75 -6.65 -2.60
CA CYS A 167 18.09 -6.29 -2.16
C CYS A 167 18.39 -4.84 -2.52
N TRP A 168 18.73 -4.04 -1.52
CA TRP A 168 19.12 -2.64 -1.68
C TRP A 168 20.60 -2.48 -1.37
N ARG A 169 21.29 -1.60 -2.12
CA ARG A 169 22.70 -1.29 -1.90
C ARG A 169 22.90 -0.43 -0.65
N PRO A 170 24.05 -0.51 0.04
CA PRO A 170 24.37 0.29 1.23
C PRO A 170 24.14 1.80 1.03
N ASP A 171 24.52 2.34 -0.12
CA ASP A 171 24.37 3.77 -0.44
C ASP A 171 22.91 4.22 -0.54
N TYR A 172 22.00 3.30 -0.88
CA TYR A 172 20.57 3.57 -0.91
C TYR A 172 20.03 3.82 0.52
N PHE A 173 20.47 3.03 1.50
CA PHE A 173 20.05 3.18 2.90
C PHE A 173 20.44 4.53 3.49
N ALA A 174 21.66 5.00 3.19
CA ALA A 174 22.16 6.27 3.69
C ALA A 174 21.32 7.46 3.19
N ARG A 175 20.81 7.39 1.96
CA ARG A 175 20.05 8.48 1.33
C ARG A 175 18.57 8.51 1.71
N TYR A 176 17.92 7.34 1.82
CA TYR A 176 16.46 7.27 1.90
C TYR A 176 15.88 6.71 3.20
N VAL A 177 16.61 5.84 3.92
CA VAL A 177 16.08 5.21 5.14
C VAL A 177 16.34 6.06 6.38
N ARG A 178 17.56 6.62 6.54
CA ARG A 178 17.91 7.48 7.69
C ARG A 178 17.11 8.78 7.74
N ARG A 179 16.69 9.31 6.59
CA ARG A 179 15.90 10.55 6.52
C ARG A 179 14.48 10.39 7.08
N ARG A 180 13.93 9.16 7.12
CA ARG A 180 12.60 8.90 7.69
C ARG A 180 12.59 8.90 9.21
N GLN A 181 13.63 8.35 9.86
CA GLN A 181 13.74 8.32 11.33
C GLN A 181 13.94 9.71 11.95
N ASN A 182 14.59 10.63 11.24
CA ASN A 182 14.83 11.99 11.77
C ASN A 182 13.66 12.96 11.60
N ASN A 183 12.58 12.56 10.91
CA ASN A 183 11.40 13.41 10.68
C ASN A 183 10.21 13.04 11.58
N GLU A 184 10.39 12.13 12.55
CA GLU A 184 9.37 11.70 13.52
C GLU A 184 9.77 12.04 14.98
N LEU A 185 10.56 13.10 15.18
CA LEU A 185 10.90 13.69 16.49
C LEU A 185 10.49 15.16 16.54
#